data_AF-A0A1X7UID7-F1
#
_entry.id   AF-A0A1X7UID7-F1
#
_cell.length_a   1.000
_cell.length_b   1.000
_cell.length_c   1.000
_cell.angle_alpha   90.00
_cell.angle_beta   90.00
_cell.angle_gamma   90.00
#
_symmetry.space_group_name_H-M   'P 1'
#
loop_
_entity.id
_entity.type
_entity.pdbx_description
1 polymer ?
#
loop_
_entity_poly.entity_id
_entity_poly.type
_entity_poly.pdbx_seq_one_letter_code
_entity_poly.pdbx_strand_id
1 'polypeptide(L)'
;MFEYVADYNINRLLDCCHPIAEIKAVYTGMIASSGSPDDAGALDPVVMLSKSARIMLTNNFWVNVGLVNGGMGTIKAICYLSDKPALPVAVMVQFDHY
;
A
#
# COMPACT_ATOMS: atom_id res chain seq x y z
N MET A 1 -12.37 17.18 0.83
CA MET A 1 -13.28 16.10 1.24
C MET A 1 -12.62 14.74 1.01
N PHE A 2 -11.38 14.55 1.49
CA PHE A 2 -10.62 13.28 1.44
C PHE A 2 -10.10 12.87 2.82
N GLU A 3 -9.92 13.82 3.75
CA GLU A 3 -9.50 13.58 5.14
C GLU A 3 -10.36 12.51 5.83
N TYR A 4 -11.68 12.52 5.67
CA TYR A 4 -12.57 11.51 6.27
C TYR A 4 -12.25 10.06 5.87
N VAL A 5 -11.80 9.83 4.63
CA VAL A 5 -11.52 8.47 4.14
C VAL A 5 -10.15 8.01 4.64
N ALA A 6 -9.14 8.88 4.57
CA ALA A 6 -7.80 8.58 5.06
C ALA A 6 -7.83 8.31 6.58
N ASP A 7 -8.50 9.17 7.35
CA ASP A 7 -8.64 9.01 8.79
C ASP A 7 -9.41 7.73 9.13
N TYR A 8 -10.50 7.43 8.41
CA TYR A 8 -11.24 6.19 8.60
C TYR A 8 -10.35 4.96 8.35
N ASN A 9 -9.59 4.96 7.24
CA ASN A 9 -8.72 3.86 6.88
C ASN A 9 -7.58 3.67 7.90
N ILE A 10 -6.97 4.77 8.36
CA ILE A 10 -5.93 4.75 9.39
C ILE A 10 -6.48 4.20 10.69
N ASN A 11 -7.62 4.70 11.16
CA ASN A 11 -8.24 4.21 12.40
C ASN A 11 -8.55 2.71 12.32
N ARG A 12 -9.09 2.24 11.18
CA ARG A 12 -9.34 0.81 10.96
C ARG A 12 -8.06 -0.02 10.93
N LEU A 13 -6.98 0.55 10.41
CA LEU A 13 -5.68 -0.11 10.40
C LEU A 13 -5.08 -0.18 11.81
N LEU A 14 -5.20 0.88 12.61
CA LEU A 14 -4.78 0.87 14.02
C LEU A 14 -5.56 -0.16 14.85
N ASP A 15 -6.84 -0.37 14.53
CA ASP A 15 -7.71 -1.34 15.19
C ASP A 15 -7.50 -2.80 14.71
N CYS A 16 -6.67 -3.07 13.69
CA CYS A 16 -6.61 -4.38 13.03
C CYS A 16 -5.94 -5.51 13.83
N CYS A 17 -5.48 -5.23 15.06
CA CYS A 17 -4.79 -6.18 15.96
C CYS A 17 -3.58 -6.92 15.34
N HIS A 18 -3.02 -6.38 14.26
CA HIS A 18 -1.86 -6.94 13.57
C HIS A 18 -0.76 -5.88 13.45
N PRO A 19 0.53 -6.29 13.41
CA PRO A 19 1.63 -5.34 13.20
C PRO A 19 1.45 -4.55 11.90
N ILE A 20 1.68 -3.24 11.99
CA ILE A 20 1.58 -2.33 10.85
C ILE A 20 2.98 -2.14 10.26
N ALA A 21 3.08 -2.44 8.96
CA ALA A 21 4.24 -2.15 8.14
C ALA A 21 4.14 -0.72 7.60
N GLU A 22 5.00 0.17 8.08
CA GLU A 22 5.18 1.50 7.51
C GLU A 22 6.20 1.44 6.36
N ILE A 23 5.74 1.73 5.14
CA ILE A 23 6.56 1.67 3.92
C ILE A 23 6.76 3.09 3.42
N LYS A 24 7.99 3.60 3.52
CA LYS A 24 8.36 4.93 3.02
C LYS A 24 8.75 4.85 1.56
N ALA A 25 8.33 5.84 0.79
CA ALA A 25 8.76 5.98 -0.60
C ALA A 25 10.28 6.14 -0.69
N VAL A 26 10.86 5.53 -1.73
CA VAL A 26 12.29 5.68 -2.06
C VAL A 26 12.39 6.61 -3.25
N TYR A 27 13.03 7.76 -3.04
CA TYR A 27 13.14 8.81 -4.05
C TYR A 27 14.44 8.69 -4.83
N THR A 28 14.39 8.93 -6.14
CA THR A 28 15.57 9.02 -7.00
C THR A 28 15.68 10.44 -7.55
N GLY A 29 16.81 11.11 -7.29
CA GLY A 29 17.07 12.48 -7.72
C GLY A 29 16.91 13.53 -6.60
N MET A 30 17.61 14.65 -6.74
CA MET A 30 17.81 15.63 -5.66
C MET A 30 16.53 16.34 -5.18
N ILE A 31 15.52 16.45 -6.04
CA ILE A 31 14.27 17.18 -5.77
C ILE A 31 13.03 16.29 -5.71
N ALA A 32 13.20 14.97 -5.89
CA ALA A 32 12.07 14.04 -6.03
C ALA A 32 11.26 13.89 -4.74
N SER A 33 11.89 14.03 -3.56
CA SER A 33 11.20 14.00 -2.27
C SER A 33 10.36 15.25 -1.98
N SER A 34 10.54 16.31 -2.75
CA SER A 34 9.79 17.56 -2.62
C SER A 34 8.60 17.64 -3.58
N GLY A 35 8.42 16.63 -4.45
CA GLY A 35 7.27 16.51 -5.34
C GLY A 35 6.00 16.21 -4.57
N SER A 36 4.85 16.62 -5.12
CA SER A 36 3.56 16.31 -4.51
C SER A 36 3.17 14.85 -4.78
N PRO A 37 2.29 14.23 -3.96
CA PRO A 37 1.73 12.91 -4.26
C PRO A 37 1.05 12.85 -5.63
N ASP A 38 0.45 13.96 -6.08
CA ASP A 38 -0.21 14.06 -7.39
C ASP A 38 0.82 13.90 -8.54
N ASP A 39 1.99 14.53 -8.40
CA ASP A 39 3.11 14.34 -9.34
C ASP A 39 3.68 12.91 -9.31
N ALA A 40 3.46 12.19 -8.20
CA ALA A 40 3.86 10.80 -7.98
C ALA A 40 2.75 9.78 -8.32
N GLY A 41 1.71 10.18 -9.06
CA GLY A 41 0.61 9.29 -9.44
C GLY A 41 -0.34 8.93 -8.30
N ALA A 42 -0.59 9.91 -7.41
CA ALA A 42 -1.37 9.76 -6.18
C ALA A 42 -0.82 8.71 -5.21
N LEU A 43 0.50 8.46 -5.26
CA LEU A 43 1.19 7.63 -4.28
C LEU A 43 1.62 8.47 -3.09
N ASP A 44 1.05 8.17 -1.93
CA ASP A 44 1.46 8.80 -0.68
C ASP A 44 2.94 8.48 -0.37
N PRO A 45 3.67 9.42 0.25
CA PRO A 45 5.08 9.24 0.62
C PRO A 45 5.28 8.13 1.66
N VAL A 46 4.21 7.74 2.34
CA VAL A 46 4.17 6.64 3.31
C VAL A 46 2.91 5.82 3.09
N VAL A 47 3.07 4.52 2.91
CA VAL A 47 1.96 3.56 2.85
C VAL A 47 2.03 2.67 4.09
N MET A 48 0.94 2.60 4.83
CA MET A 48 0.80 1.72 5.99
C MET A 48 -0.01 0.48 5.62
N LEU A 49 0.56 -0.70 5.81
CA LEU A 49 -0.08 -1.98 5.48
C LEU A 49 -0.13 -2.88 6.71
N SER A 50 -1.16 -3.71 6.78
CA SER A 50 -1.25 -4.74 7.82
C SER A 50 -1.89 -6.00 7.27
N LYS A 51 -1.59 -7.15 7.90
CA LYS A 51 -2.26 -8.41 7.55
C LYS A 51 -3.77 -8.24 7.73
N SER A 52 -4.55 -8.85 6.85
CA SER A 52 -6.01 -8.77 6.79
C SER A 52 -6.57 -7.40 6.39
N ALA A 53 -5.73 -6.39 6.14
CA ALA A 53 -6.18 -5.11 5.61
C ALA A 53 -6.77 -5.26 4.20
N ARG A 54 -7.84 -4.51 3.95
CA ARG A 54 -8.47 -4.36 2.63
C ARG A 54 -7.73 -3.29 1.84
N ILE A 55 -7.40 -3.60 0.60
CA ILE A 55 -6.68 -2.68 -0.29
C ILE A 55 -7.39 -2.57 -1.64
N MET A 56 -7.06 -1.50 -2.36
CA MET A 56 -7.42 -1.29 -3.75
C MET A 56 -6.12 -1.14 -4.55
N LEU A 57 -6.04 -1.82 -5.69
CA LEU A 57 -4.94 -1.64 -6.62
C LEU A 57 -5.08 -0.27 -7.30
N THR A 58 -4.07 0.57 -7.25
CA THR A 58 -4.11 1.92 -7.87
C THR A 58 -3.44 1.96 -9.24
N ASN A 59 -2.94 0.83 -9.75
CA ASN A 59 -2.26 0.75 -11.04
C ASN A 59 -2.55 -0.56 -11.78
N ASN A 60 -2.33 -0.57 -13.08
CA ASN A 60 -2.54 -1.76 -13.91
C ASN A 60 -1.33 -2.68 -13.86
N PHE A 61 -1.48 -3.86 -13.24
CA PHE A 61 -0.39 -4.84 -13.13
C PHE A 61 -0.43 -5.87 -14.25
N TRP A 62 -1.62 -6.44 -14.53
CA TRP A 62 -1.76 -7.49 -15.53
C TRP A 62 -3.11 -7.41 -16.22
N VAL A 63 -3.20 -6.51 -17.21
CA VAL A 63 -4.44 -6.20 -17.94
C VAL A 63 -5.06 -7.45 -18.59
N ASN A 64 -4.24 -8.33 -19.17
CA ASN A 64 -4.75 -9.50 -19.90
C ASN A 64 -5.50 -10.51 -19.03
N VAL A 65 -5.19 -10.59 -17.73
CA VAL A 65 -5.93 -11.44 -16.77
C VAL A 65 -6.92 -10.62 -15.95
N GLY A 66 -7.01 -9.31 -16.17
CA GLY A 66 -7.93 -8.40 -15.48
C GLY A 66 -7.40 -7.80 -14.18
N LEU A 67 -6.15 -8.07 -13.77
CA LEU A 67 -5.58 -7.47 -12.55
C LEU A 67 -5.19 -6.01 -12.79
N VAL A 68 -6.19 -5.13 -12.70
CA VAL A 68 -6.15 -3.71 -13.08
C VAL A 68 -6.48 -2.79 -11.91
N ASN A 69 -6.27 -1.49 -12.10
CA ASN A 69 -6.65 -0.44 -11.16
C ASN A 69 -8.14 -0.59 -10.75
N GLY A 70 -8.41 -0.40 -9.45
CA GLY A 70 -9.72 -0.60 -8.83
C GLY A 70 -9.92 -2.02 -8.29
N GLY A 71 -9.04 -2.97 -8.62
CA GLY A 71 -9.07 -4.33 -8.09
C GLY A 71 -8.95 -4.36 -6.57
N MET A 72 -9.96 -4.93 -5.91
CA MET A 72 -10.00 -5.04 -4.45
C MET A 72 -9.38 -6.34 -3.96
N GLY A 73 -8.67 -6.28 -2.84
CA GLY A 73 -8.02 -7.44 -2.27
C GLY A 73 -7.75 -7.34 -0.78
N THR A 74 -7.27 -8.44 -0.22
CA THR A 74 -6.96 -8.58 1.20
C THR A 74 -5.52 -9.06 1.37
N ILE A 75 -4.76 -8.34 2.20
CA ILE A 75 -3.37 -8.72 2.50
C ILE A 75 -3.35 -10.01 3.32
N LYS A 76 -2.62 -11.01 2.84
CA LYS A 76 -2.44 -12.31 3.53
C LYS A 76 -1.11 -12.41 4.26
N ALA A 77 -0.07 -11.80 3.71
CA ALA A 77 1.25 -11.78 4.32
C ALA A 77 2.06 -10.56 3.84
N ILE A 78 2.97 -10.13 4.71
CA ILE A 78 4.01 -9.15 4.40
C ILE A 78 5.33 -9.87 4.70
N CYS A 79 6.17 -10.03 3.68
CA CYS A 79 7.37 -10.86 3.75
C CYS A 79 8.61 -9.97 3.81
N TYR A 80 9.50 -10.27 4.75
CA TYR A 80 10.78 -9.59 4.94
C TYR A 80 11.93 -10.60 4.80
N LEU A 81 13.08 -10.15 4.29
CA LEU A 81 14.30 -10.98 4.22
C LEU A 81 15.03 -11.07 5.57
N SER A 82 14.80 -10.10 6.45
CA SER A 82 15.42 -10.04 7.77
C SER A 82 14.43 -9.53 8.80
N ASP A 83 14.71 -9.83 10.05
CA ASP A 83 13.88 -9.53 11.21
C ASP A 83 13.88 -8.04 11.59
N LYS A 84 14.70 -7.22 10.92
CA LYS A 84 14.78 -5.78 11.13
C LYS A 84 13.74 -5.04 10.28
N PRO A 85 13.24 -3.88 10.75
CA PRO A 85 12.36 -3.03 9.94
C PRO A 85 13.12 -2.62 8.68
N ALA A 86 12.73 -3.23 7.56
CA ALA A 86 13.29 -3.04 6.24
C ALA A 86 12.13 -2.91 5.25
N LEU A 87 12.42 -2.56 4.00
CA LEU A 87 11.41 -2.64 2.95
C LEU A 87 10.94 -4.11 2.82
N PRO A 88 9.63 -4.40 2.81
CA PRO A 88 9.15 -5.75 2.52
C PRO A 88 9.65 -6.19 1.14
N VAL A 89 10.03 -7.45 1.02
CA VAL A 89 10.37 -8.02 -0.30
C VAL A 89 9.15 -8.43 -1.10
N ALA A 90 8.04 -8.73 -0.40
CA ALA A 90 6.78 -9.02 -1.04
C ALA A 90 5.61 -8.69 -0.11
N VAL A 91 4.50 -8.27 -0.72
CA VAL A 91 3.19 -8.21 -0.07
C VAL A 91 2.30 -9.19 -0.83
N MET A 92 1.82 -10.20 -0.13
CA MET A 92 0.91 -11.20 -0.71
C MET A 92 -0.53 -10.72 -0.53
N VAL A 93 -1.22 -10.52 -1.65
CA VAL A 93 -2.63 -10.09 -1.67
C VAL A 93 -3.47 -11.18 -2.33
N GLN A 94 -4.55 -11.55 -1.66
CA GLN A 94 -5.64 -12.30 -2.30
C GLN A 94 -6.63 -11.27 -2.84
N PHE A 95 -6.72 -11.16 -4.16
CA PHE A 95 -7.73 -10.30 -4.79
C PHE A 95 -9.07 -11.03 -4.85
N ASP A 96 -10.17 -10.28 -4.77
CA ASP A 96 -11.50 -10.89 -4.58
C ASP A 96 -11.98 -11.70 -5.79
N HIS A 97 -11.44 -11.38 -6.98
CA HIS A 97 -11.86 -11.95 -8.25
C HIS A 97 -10.75 -12.77 -8.94
N TYR A 98 -9.66 -13.09 -8.23
CA TYR A 98 -8.48 -13.78 -8.78
C TYR A 98 -7.96 -14.90 -7.86
#